data_AF-A0A538GNC8-F1
#
_entry.id   AF-A0A538GNC8-F1
#
_cell.length_a   1.000
_cell.length_b   1.000
_cell.length_c   1.000
_cell.angle_alpha   90.00
_cell.angle_beta   90.00
_cell.angle_gamma   90.00
#
_symmetry.space_group_name_H-M   'P 1'
#
loop_
_entity.id
_entity.type
_entity.pdbx_description
1 polymer ?
#
loop_
_entity_poly.entity_id
_entity_poly.type
_entity_poly.pdbx_seq_one_letter_code
_entity_poly.pdbx_strand_id
1 'polypeptide(L)'
;MIRQATNADRDVLHELWLEFGEEIKDAPWRDPDSDEELGEIDELTKAGTAWIAEGEGGEPVGIAFGRMIGARVAELRGLFVRPAGRGGGVAAELTRSFVAQMREAGAEVIELDVVASNEGARATYSRWGFQAFELRLAAPVDELEQRLAPADGPTFGFVHVQTDDIEKVKRDAVKVLRLEPDVEVEGNWVRVRSDATDADPDRLKALAKQLSYTTGGVTLSLGIQRGAVVRYDLFDRGADVDEYLSVPEYFRPLPPGDAYALGANATVVGRLTGADPRRVREVARTAASPGELPPAQELYEQLATVMGVQP
;
A
#
# COMPACT_ATOMS: atom_id res chain seq x y z
N MET A 1 -35.33 13.60 -26.51
CA MET A 1 -36.17 14.40 -25.59
C MET A 1 -35.78 14.09 -24.16
N ILE A 2 -35.79 15.06 -23.24
CA ILE A 2 -35.67 14.78 -21.79
C ILE A 2 -36.94 15.19 -21.09
N ARG A 3 -37.45 14.32 -20.23
CA ARG A 3 -38.63 14.58 -19.40
C ARG A 3 -38.47 13.94 -18.03
N GLN A 4 -39.24 14.44 -17.08
CA GLN A 4 -39.37 13.80 -15.78
C GLN A 4 -40.00 12.42 -15.96
N ALA A 5 -39.48 11.43 -15.25
CA ALA A 5 -40.01 10.08 -15.25
C ALA A 5 -41.27 10.00 -14.38
N THR A 6 -42.12 9.04 -14.70
CA THR A 6 -43.39 8.77 -14.02
C THR A 6 -43.47 7.31 -13.62
N ASN A 7 -44.44 6.95 -12.77
CA ASN A 7 -44.66 5.54 -12.41
C ASN A 7 -44.93 4.61 -13.61
N ALA A 8 -45.34 5.15 -14.76
CA ALA A 8 -45.51 4.38 -15.98
C ALA A 8 -44.18 3.98 -16.64
N ASP A 9 -43.08 4.66 -16.29
CA ASP A 9 -41.74 4.41 -16.82
C ASP A 9 -40.97 3.35 -16.01
N ARG A 10 -41.56 2.83 -14.92
CA ARG A 10 -40.89 1.93 -13.95
C ARG A 10 -40.06 0.83 -14.61
N ASP A 11 -40.69 0.02 -15.45
CA ASP A 11 -40.02 -1.16 -16.03
C ASP A 11 -38.84 -0.75 -16.93
N VAL A 12 -38.96 0.38 -17.62
CA VAL A 12 -37.90 0.94 -18.47
C VAL A 12 -36.74 1.51 -17.64
N LEU A 13 -37.04 2.18 -16.52
CA LEU A 13 -36.00 2.68 -15.62
C LEU A 13 -35.21 1.53 -15.01
N HIS A 14 -35.92 0.45 -14.64
CA HIS A 14 -35.30 -0.77 -14.11
C HIS A 14 -34.41 -1.44 -15.15
N GLU A 15 -34.88 -1.56 -16.40
CA GLU A 15 -34.09 -2.08 -17.52
C GLU A 15 -32.80 -1.27 -17.74
N LEU A 16 -32.90 0.06 -17.80
CA LEU A 16 -31.74 0.94 -17.95
C LEU A 16 -30.74 0.78 -16.81
N TRP A 17 -31.21 0.62 -15.58
CA TRP A 17 -30.33 0.47 -14.42
C TRP A 17 -29.66 -0.90 -14.34
N LEU A 18 -30.38 -1.97 -14.71
CA LEU A 18 -29.80 -3.30 -14.83
C LEU A 18 -28.72 -3.35 -15.93
N GLU A 19 -28.94 -2.67 -17.06
CA GLU A 19 -27.90 -2.52 -18.10
C GLU A 19 -26.65 -1.79 -17.57
N PHE A 20 -26.84 -0.77 -16.74
CA PHE A 20 -25.73 -0.09 -16.06
C PHE A 20 -24.95 -1.06 -15.16
N GLY A 21 -25.62 -1.86 -14.33
CA GLY A 21 -24.97 -2.86 -13.46
C GLY A 21 -24.28 -4.00 -14.23
N GLU A 22 -24.70 -4.26 -15.47
CA GLU A 22 -23.96 -5.17 -16.36
C GLU A 22 -22.70 -4.54 -16.95
N GLU A 23 -22.73 -3.24 -17.26
CA GLU A 23 -21.59 -2.53 -17.83
C GLU A 23 -20.54 -2.14 -16.77
N ILE A 24 -20.99 -1.64 -15.62
CA ILE A 24 -20.16 -1.12 -14.55
C ILE A 24 -20.36 -2.00 -13.32
N LYS A 25 -19.44 -2.94 -13.14
CA LYS A 25 -19.44 -3.83 -11.98
C LYS A 25 -19.00 -3.08 -10.73
N ASP A 26 -19.68 -3.38 -9.63
CA ASP A 26 -19.29 -2.98 -8.29
C ASP A 26 -17.93 -3.56 -7.88
N ALA A 27 -17.46 -3.13 -6.71
CA ALA A 27 -16.29 -3.74 -6.10
C ALA A 27 -16.51 -5.26 -5.91
N PRO A 28 -15.49 -6.11 -6.17
CA PRO A 28 -15.65 -7.56 -6.28
C PRO A 28 -16.05 -8.26 -4.98
N TRP A 29 -16.02 -7.55 -3.85
CA TRP A 29 -16.43 -8.03 -2.53
C TRP A 29 -17.84 -7.60 -2.14
N ARG A 30 -18.57 -6.87 -2.99
CA ARG A 30 -19.98 -6.52 -2.76
C ARG A 30 -20.90 -7.57 -3.37
N ASP A 31 -21.94 -7.90 -2.64
CA ASP A 31 -23.07 -8.64 -3.21
C ASP A 31 -23.87 -7.71 -4.13
N PRO A 32 -24.50 -8.24 -5.19
CA PRO A 32 -25.44 -7.46 -6.00
C PRO A 32 -26.60 -6.94 -5.13
N ASP A 33 -26.84 -5.63 -5.16
CA ASP A 33 -27.87 -4.92 -4.41
C ASP A 33 -28.99 -4.38 -5.34
N SER A 34 -29.16 -5.00 -6.50
CA SER A 34 -30.09 -4.55 -7.54
C SER A 34 -31.52 -4.33 -7.03
N ASP A 35 -32.04 -5.20 -6.15
CA ASP A 35 -33.40 -5.03 -5.62
C ASP A 35 -33.55 -3.75 -4.77
N GLU A 36 -32.51 -3.37 -4.03
CA GLU A 36 -32.48 -2.14 -3.21
C GLU A 36 -32.39 -0.91 -4.12
N GLU A 37 -31.48 -0.91 -5.09
CA GLU A 37 -31.30 0.20 -6.03
C GLU A 37 -32.55 0.43 -6.90
N LEU A 38 -33.18 -0.66 -7.37
CA LEU A 38 -34.43 -0.59 -8.12
C LEU A 38 -35.59 -0.05 -7.25
N GLY A 39 -35.60 -0.40 -5.96
CA GLY A 39 -36.52 0.19 -4.98
C GLY A 39 -36.30 1.70 -4.80
N GLU A 40 -35.05 2.15 -4.72
CA GLU A 40 -34.70 3.56 -4.62
C GLU A 40 -35.16 4.33 -5.87
N ILE A 41 -34.98 3.77 -7.07
CA ILE A 41 -35.46 4.35 -8.33
C ILE A 41 -36.99 4.53 -8.29
N ASP A 42 -37.73 3.53 -7.79
CA ASP A 42 -39.19 3.61 -7.65
C ASP A 42 -39.60 4.75 -6.70
N GLU A 43 -38.89 4.93 -5.59
CA GLU A 43 -39.15 5.99 -4.62
C GLU A 43 -38.86 7.39 -5.19
N LEU A 44 -37.71 7.56 -5.85
CA LEU A 44 -37.30 8.84 -6.44
C LEU A 44 -38.16 9.22 -7.64
N THR A 45 -38.64 8.23 -8.40
CA THR A 45 -39.62 8.45 -9.46
C THR A 45 -40.94 8.97 -8.88
N LYS A 46 -41.44 8.39 -7.78
CA LYS A 46 -42.65 8.89 -7.09
C LYS A 46 -42.44 10.29 -6.49
N ALA A 47 -41.24 10.58 -6.00
CA ALA A 47 -40.86 11.90 -5.49
C ALA A 47 -40.68 12.94 -6.62
N GLY A 48 -40.66 12.50 -7.88
CA GLY A 48 -40.53 13.37 -9.03
C GLY A 48 -39.10 13.87 -9.27
N THR A 49 -38.10 13.13 -8.79
CA THR A 49 -36.68 13.47 -8.88
C THR A 49 -35.90 12.44 -9.70
N ALA A 50 -36.59 11.88 -10.71
CA ALA A 50 -36.01 11.02 -11.74
C ALA A 50 -36.36 11.57 -13.14
N TRP A 51 -35.42 11.44 -14.08
CA TRP A 51 -35.55 11.86 -15.47
C TRP A 51 -35.19 10.72 -16.39
N ILE A 52 -35.87 10.71 -17.54
CA ILE A 52 -35.59 9.80 -18.63
C ILE A 52 -35.22 10.62 -19.87
N ALA A 53 -34.23 10.13 -20.60
CA ALA A 53 -33.88 10.62 -21.92
C ALA A 53 -34.40 9.63 -22.96
N GLU A 54 -35.07 10.15 -23.96
CA GLU A 54 -35.59 9.42 -25.12
C GLU A 54 -34.83 9.85 -26.37
N GLY A 55 -34.49 8.90 -27.25
CA GLY A 55 -33.89 9.16 -28.56
C GLY A 55 -34.87 9.75 -29.56
N GLU A 56 -34.47 9.83 -30.83
CA GLU A 56 -35.29 10.43 -31.89
C GLU A 56 -36.55 9.60 -32.20
N GLY A 57 -36.51 8.28 -31.99
CA GLY A 57 -37.64 7.37 -32.18
C GLY A 57 -38.53 7.21 -30.94
N GLY A 58 -38.26 7.95 -29.86
CA GLY A 58 -38.97 7.81 -28.58
C GLY A 58 -38.46 6.66 -27.71
N GLU A 59 -37.42 5.96 -28.14
CA GLU A 59 -36.80 4.88 -27.37
C GLU A 59 -36.05 5.44 -26.15
N PRO A 60 -36.14 4.83 -24.97
CA PRO A 60 -35.43 5.28 -23.79
C PRO A 60 -33.92 5.03 -23.96
N VAL A 61 -33.09 6.06 -23.78
CA VAL A 61 -31.64 6.01 -23.98
C VAL A 61 -30.83 6.39 -22.75
N GLY A 62 -31.45 6.92 -21.70
CA GLY A 62 -30.75 7.23 -20.47
C GLY A 62 -31.67 7.60 -19.31
N ILE A 63 -31.10 7.56 -18.11
CA ILE A 63 -31.76 7.82 -16.83
C ILE A 63 -30.85 8.70 -15.97
N ALA A 64 -31.45 9.61 -15.22
CA ALA A 64 -30.81 10.24 -14.08
C ALA A 64 -31.77 10.34 -12.90
N PHE A 65 -31.30 10.14 -11.68
CA PHE A 65 -32.11 10.28 -10.49
C PHE A 65 -31.26 10.71 -9.29
N GLY A 66 -31.90 11.36 -8.32
CA GLY A 66 -31.24 11.87 -7.14
C GLY A 66 -32.20 12.53 -6.17
N ARG A 67 -31.68 13.12 -5.09
CA ARG A 67 -32.49 13.74 -4.04
C ARG A 67 -31.73 14.81 -3.28
N MET A 68 -32.46 15.63 -2.53
CA MET A 68 -31.88 16.44 -1.45
C MET A 68 -31.46 15.50 -0.30
N ILE A 69 -30.23 15.66 0.20
CA ILE A 69 -29.71 14.93 1.38
C ILE A 69 -29.49 15.85 2.60
N GLY A 70 -29.85 17.12 2.46
CA GLY A 70 -29.82 18.11 3.53
C GLY A 70 -30.45 19.42 3.07
N ALA A 71 -30.33 20.48 3.87
CA ALA A 71 -30.93 21.77 3.54
C ALA A 71 -30.32 22.46 2.31
N ARG A 72 -29.06 22.14 1.97
CA ARG A 72 -28.29 22.82 0.91
C ARG A 72 -27.52 21.87 -0.02
N VAL A 73 -27.66 20.55 0.16
CA VAL A 73 -26.90 19.54 -0.57
C VAL A 73 -27.87 18.58 -1.23
N ALA A 74 -27.68 18.34 -2.52
CA ALA A 74 -28.35 17.25 -3.24
C ALA A 74 -27.34 16.23 -3.72
N GLU A 75 -27.79 15.00 -3.86
CA GLU A 75 -27.00 13.87 -4.33
C GLU A 75 -27.58 13.38 -5.66
N LEU A 76 -26.75 13.36 -6.70
CA LEU A 76 -27.04 12.65 -7.94
C LEU A 76 -26.68 11.17 -7.72
N ARG A 77 -27.69 10.35 -7.46
CA ARG A 77 -27.55 8.93 -7.10
C ARG A 77 -27.21 8.07 -8.31
N GLY A 78 -27.82 8.35 -9.45
CA GLY A 78 -27.63 7.56 -10.66
C GLY A 78 -27.64 8.41 -11.92
N LEU A 79 -26.76 8.07 -12.85
CA LEU A 79 -26.70 8.63 -14.20
C LEU A 79 -26.19 7.55 -15.16
N PHE A 80 -27.04 7.15 -16.09
CA PHE A 80 -26.68 6.18 -17.12
C PHE A 80 -27.21 6.59 -18.48
N VAL A 81 -26.40 6.34 -19.51
CA VAL A 81 -26.77 6.52 -20.91
C VAL A 81 -26.31 5.29 -21.67
N ARG A 82 -27.24 4.65 -22.39
CA ARG A 82 -26.97 3.53 -23.28
C ARG A 82 -25.87 3.88 -24.27
N PRO A 83 -25.04 2.91 -24.71
CA PRO A 83 -23.98 3.17 -25.70
C PRO A 83 -24.43 3.94 -26.94
N ALA A 84 -25.63 3.66 -27.46
CA ALA A 84 -26.21 4.34 -28.62
C ALA A 84 -26.52 5.83 -28.41
N GLY A 85 -26.72 6.27 -27.15
CA GLY A 85 -27.00 7.67 -26.79
C GLY A 85 -25.76 8.47 -26.38
N ARG A 86 -24.56 7.86 -26.39
CA ARG A 86 -23.32 8.52 -25.95
C ARG A 86 -22.74 9.45 -27.02
N GLY A 87 -21.92 10.41 -26.59
CA GLY A 87 -21.29 11.39 -27.48
C GLY A 87 -22.21 12.52 -27.97
N GLY A 88 -23.53 12.40 -27.79
CA GLY A 88 -24.53 13.41 -28.15
C GLY A 88 -24.89 14.41 -27.05
N GLY A 89 -24.24 14.37 -25.89
CA GLY A 89 -24.50 15.29 -24.77
C GLY A 89 -25.67 14.91 -23.85
N VAL A 90 -26.34 13.77 -24.08
CA VAL A 90 -27.50 13.29 -23.30
C VAL A 90 -27.24 13.31 -21.78
N ALA A 91 -26.09 12.81 -21.33
CA ALA A 91 -25.72 12.82 -19.92
C ALA A 91 -25.71 14.24 -19.32
N ALA A 92 -25.15 15.20 -20.06
CA ALA A 92 -25.09 16.59 -19.62
C ALA A 92 -26.48 17.24 -19.55
N GLU A 93 -27.38 16.88 -20.45
CA GLU A 93 -28.75 17.37 -20.45
C GLU A 93 -29.57 16.78 -19.30
N LEU A 94 -29.45 15.47 -19.04
CA LEU A 94 -30.06 14.80 -17.87
C LEU A 94 -29.60 15.47 -16.56
N THR A 95 -28.29 15.64 -16.40
CA THR A 95 -27.71 16.31 -15.23
C THR A 95 -28.18 17.77 -15.14
N ARG A 96 -28.32 18.49 -16.26
CA ARG A 96 -28.83 19.86 -16.25
C ARG A 96 -30.27 19.94 -15.72
N SER A 97 -31.14 19.01 -16.14
CA SER A 97 -32.51 18.92 -15.64
C SER A 97 -32.55 18.65 -14.13
N PHE A 98 -31.71 17.72 -13.64
CA PHE A 98 -31.56 17.47 -12.21
C PHE A 98 -31.08 18.70 -11.44
N VAL A 99 -29.99 19.33 -11.88
CA VAL A 99 -29.40 20.51 -11.24
C VAL A 99 -30.41 21.67 -11.18
N ALA A 100 -31.18 21.90 -12.24
CA ALA A 100 -32.20 22.93 -12.25
C ALA A 100 -33.26 22.71 -11.15
N GLN A 101 -33.80 21.50 -11.05
CA GLN A 101 -34.79 21.16 -10.03
C GLN A 101 -34.20 21.22 -8.61
N MET A 102 -33.00 20.68 -8.39
CA MET A 102 -32.36 20.71 -7.08
C MET A 102 -32.03 22.13 -6.64
N ARG A 103 -31.63 23.00 -7.57
CA ARG A 103 -31.41 24.42 -7.28
C ARG A 103 -32.69 25.15 -6.88
N GLU A 104 -33.81 24.86 -7.52
CA GLU A 104 -35.13 25.36 -7.11
C GLU A 104 -35.52 24.86 -5.71
N ALA A 105 -35.10 23.65 -5.35
CA ALA A 105 -35.26 23.08 -4.01
C ALA A 105 -34.26 23.61 -2.96
N GLY A 106 -33.33 24.50 -3.34
CA GLY A 106 -32.38 25.14 -2.43
C GLY A 106 -30.99 24.51 -2.37
N ALA A 107 -30.65 23.59 -3.27
CA ALA A 107 -29.31 23.03 -3.35
C ALA A 107 -28.25 24.09 -3.73
N GLU A 108 -27.18 24.16 -2.95
CA GLU A 108 -25.96 24.92 -3.23
C GLU A 108 -24.83 24.00 -3.73
N VAL A 109 -24.85 22.72 -3.35
CA VAL A 109 -23.85 21.71 -3.69
C VAL A 109 -24.53 20.45 -4.23
N ILE A 110 -23.94 19.85 -5.26
CA ILE A 110 -24.31 18.54 -5.78
C ILE A 110 -23.17 17.56 -5.51
N GLU A 111 -23.48 16.45 -4.87
CA GLU A 111 -22.58 15.32 -4.63
C GLU A 111 -22.97 14.13 -5.49
N LEU A 112 -22.03 13.22 -5.74
CA LEU A 112 -22.26 11.95 -6.40
C LEU A 112 -21.18 10.95 -5.98
N ASP A 113 -21.53 9.66 -6.02
CA ASP A 113 -20.58 8.56 -5.91
C ASP A 113 -20.21 8.03 -7.30
N VAL A 114 -18.95 7.64 -7.48
CA VAL A 114 -18.48 6.99 -8.71
C VAL A 114 -17.40 5.96 -8.38
N VAL A 115 -17.55 4.74 -8.91
CA VAL A 115 -16.55 3.69 -8.73
C VAL A 115 -15.24 4.05 -9.45
N ALA A 116 -14.11 3.69 -8.84
CA ALA A 116 -12.78 4.08 -9.33
C ALA A 116 -12.47 3.59 -10.76
N SER A 117 -13.02 2.42 -11.13
CA SER A 117 -12.90 1.78 -12.45
C SER A 117 -13.67 2.51 -13.56
N ASN A 118 -14.64 3.37 -13.23
CA ASN A 118 -15.43 4.09 -14.23
C ASN A 118 -14.70 5.37 -14.69
N GLU A 119 -13.61 5.18 -15.41
CA GLU A 119 -12.75 6.27 -15.91
C GLU A 119 -13.51 7.28 -16.79
N GLY A 120 -14.46 6.79 -17.60
CA GLY A 120 -15.29 7.62 -18.48
C GLY A 120 -16.19 8.59 -17.70
N ALA A 121 -16.89 8.10 -16.67
CA ALA A 121 -17.70 8.96 -15.80
C ALA A 121 -16.84 9.95 -15.03
N ARG A 122 -15.71 9.49 -14.45
CA ARG A 122 -14.77 10.35 -13.71
C ARG A 122 -14.23 11.50 -14.59
N ALA A 123 -13.84 11.21 -15.83
CA ALA A 123 -13.40 12.24 -16.77
C ALA A 123 -14.52 13.24 -17.11
N THR A 124 -15.76 12.76 -17.21
CA THR A 124 -16.93 13.60 -17.48
C THR A 124 -17.23 14.52 -16.29
N TYR A 125 -17.30 13.98 -15.08
CA TYR A 125 -17.56 14.75 -13.86
C TYR A 125 -16.45 15.77 -13.58
N SER A 126 -15.19 15.40 -13.79
CA SER A 126 -14.06 16.33 -13.67
C SER A 126 -14.19 17.52 -14.62
N ARG A 127 -14.62 17.29 -15.88
CA ARG A 127 -14.90 18.38 -16.85
C ARG A 127 -16.05 19.29 -16.42
N TRP A 128 -17.01 18.77 -15.64
CA TRP A 128 -18.10 19.55 -15.07
C TRP A 128 -17.73 20.25 -13.75
N GLY A 129 -16.52 20.04 -13.24
CA GLY A 129 -16.00 20.71 -12.04
C GLY A 129 -16.20 19.93 -10.74
N PHE A 130 -16.65 18.66 -10.79
CA PHE A 130 -16.67 17.80 -9.61
C PHE A 130 -15.24 17.52 -9.13
N GLN A 131 -15.05 17.51 -7.81
CA GLN A 131 -13.78 17.23 -7.16
C GLN A 131 -13.97 16.08 -6.18
N ALA A 132 -12.96 15.21 -6.05
CA ALA A 132 -12.97 14.15 -5.05
C ALA A 132 -12.81 14.78 -3.65
N PHE A 133 -13.74 14.47 -2.75
CA PHE A 133 -13.70 14.95 -1.36
C PHE A 133 -13.53 13.82 -0.33
N GLU A 134 -14.03 12.61 -0.63
CA GLU A 134 -13.91 11.42 0.20
C GLU A 134 -13.35 10.23 -0.61
N LEU A 135 -12.65 9.32 0.07
CA LEU A 135 -12.25 8.02 -0.46
C LEU A 135 -12.82 6.90 0.41
N ARG A 136 -13.47 5.93 -0.24
CA ARG A 136 -13.83 4.64 0.36
C ARG A 136 -12.72 3.64 0.10
N LEU A 137 -12.06 3.17 1.17
CA LEU A 137 -10.94 2.23 1.10
C LEU A 137 -11.37 0.84 1.58
N ALA A 138 -10.75 -0.20 1.02
CA ALA A 138 -10.96 -1.59 1.42
C ALA A 138 -9.66 -2.39 1.33
N ALA A 139 -9.52 -3.40 2.18
CA ALA A 139 -8.43 -4.36 2.17
C ALA A 139 -8.95 -5.75 2.59
N PRO A 140 -8.40 -6.86 2.09
CA PRO A 140 -8.68 -8.18 2.62
C PRO A 140 -8.33 -8.24 4.11
N VAL A 141 -9.22 -8.83 4.92
CA VAL A 141 -9.07 -8.86 6.39
C VAL A 141 -7.77 -9.57 6.79
N ASP A 142 -7.48 -10.72 6.18
CA ASP A 142 -6.28 -11.51 6.49
C ASP A 142 -4.99 -10.72 6.22
N GLU A 143 -4.92 -9.99 5.11
CA GLU A 143 -3.77 -9.13 4.79
C GLU A 143 -3.66 -7.95 5.75
N LEU A 144 -4.79 -7.35 6.11
CA LEU A 144 -4.83 -6.22 7.03
C LEU A 144 -4.39 -6.64 8.44
N GLU A 145 -4.85 -7.80 8.91
CA GLU A 145 -4.44 -8.37 10.20
C GLU A 145 -2.93 -8.62 10.23
N GLN A 146 -2.37 -9.25 9.19
CA GLN A 146 -0.92 -9.49 9.10
C GLN A 146 -0.11 -8.19 9.12
N ARG A 147 -0.58 -7.14 8.44
CA ARG A 147 0.11 -5.84 8.39
C ARG A 147 -0.02 -5.05 9.69
N LEU A 148 -1.14 -5.19 10.40
CA LEU A 148 -1.40 -4.48 11.67
C LEU A 148 -0.97 -5.27 12.89
N ALA A 149 -0.64 -6.55 12.75
CA ALA A 149 -0.14 -7.37 13.84
C ALA A 149 1.03 -6.65 14.52
N PRO A 150 0.96 -6.41 15.84
CA PRO A 150 2.08 -5.82 16.57
C PRO A 150 3.27 -6.75 16.38
N ALA A 151 4.35 -6.20 15.85
CA ALA A 151 5.55 -6.96 15.62
C ALA A 151 6.29 -7.06 16.96
N ASP A 152 5.86 -8.03 17.76
CA ASP A 152 6.30 -8.30 19.14
C ASP A 152 7.41 -9.37 19.20
N GLY A 153 7.91 -9.83 18.06
CA GLY A 153 9.05 -10.72 18.06
C GLY A 153 10.34 -9.98 18.44
N PRO A 154 11.37 -10.71 18.86
CA PRO A 154 12.56 -10.10 19.43
C PRO A 154 13.25 -9.19 18.40
N THR A 155 13.78 -8.07 18.88
CA THR A 155 14.77 -7.29 18.14
C THR A 155 16.11 -7.59 18.78
N PHE A 156 17.05 -8.08 17.98
CA PHE A 156 18.42 -8.33 18.43
C PHE A 156 19.37 -8.31 17.25
N GLY A 157 20.66 -8.14 17.53
CA GLY A 157 21.67 -8.30 16.51
C GLY A 157 23.08 -8.31 17.06
N PHE A 158 24.00 -8.71 16.20
CA PHE A 158 25.39 -8.86 16.54
C PHE A 158 26.24 -8.08 15.55
N VAL A 159 27.35 -7.54 16.04
CA VAL A 159 28.40 -6.99 15.18
C VAL A 159 29.55 -7.98 15.14
N HIS A 160 29.89 -8.45 13.96
CA HIS A 160 31.05 -9.29 13.70
C HIS A 160 32.16 -8.43 13.11
N VAL A 161 33.33 -8.42 13.73
CA VAL A 161 34.51 -7.64 13.31
C VAL A 161 35.62 -8.58 12.87
N GLN A 162 36.09 -8.45 11.64
CA GLN A 162 37.18 -9.29 11.12
C GLN A 162 38.54 -8.77 11.60
N THR A 163 38.99 -9.24 12.76
CA THR A 163 40.25 -8.83 13.41
C THR A 163 40.69 -9.87 14.43
N ASP A 164 41.98 -9.87 14.79
CA ASP A 164 42.54 -10.63 15.92
C ASP A 164 42.71 -9.76 17.19
N ASP A 165 42.56 -8.43 17.09
CA ASP A 165 42.69 -7.49 18.21
C ASP A 165 41.39 -7.34 19.01
N ILE A 166 41.07 -8.37 19.79
CA ILE A 166 39.87 -8.46 20.65
C ILE A 166 39.82 -7.30 21.64
N GLU A 167 40.96 -6.99 22.26
CA GLU A 167 41.08 -5.95 23.28
C GLU A 167 40.76 -4.57 22.71
N LYS A 168 41.13 -4.31 21.46
CA LYS A 168 40.75 -3.07 20.77
C LYS A 168 39.26 -3.02 20.44
N VAL A 169 38.68 -4.10 19.94
CA VAL A 169 37.23 -4.19 19.69
C VAL A 169 36.46 -3.87 20.96
N LYS A 170 36.84 -4.53 22.07
CA LYS A 170 36.23 -4.32 23.37
C LYS A 170 36.33 -2.86 23.83
N ARG A 171 37.54 -2.26 23.82
CA ARG A 171 37.74 -0.85 24.20
C ARG A 171 36.93 0.12 23.35
N ASP A 172 36.84 -0.11 22.05
CA ASP A 172 36.15 0.80 21.14
C ASP A 172 34.63 0.62 21.21
N ALA A 173 34.14 -0.60 21.37
CA ALA A 173 32.73 -0.88 21.60
C ALA A 173 32.24 -0.21 22.89
N VAL A 174 33.01 -0.27 23.99
CA VAL A 174 32.70 0.44 25.25
C VAL A 174 32.58 1.94 25.04
N LYS A 175 33.44 2.56 24.21
CA LYS A 175 33.37 4.00 23.93
C LYS A 175 32.09 4.38 23.18
N VAL A 176 31.65 3.54 22.25
CA VAL A 176 30.45 3.77 21.44
C VAL A 176 29.19 3.53 22.27
N LEU A 177 29.12 2.38 22.96
CA LEU A 177 27.94 1.94 23.70
C LEU A 177 27.78 2.60 25.06
N ARG A 178 28.88 3.10 25.65
CA ARG A 178 28.93 3.66 27.02
C ARG A 178 28.57 2.63 28.11
N LEU A 179 28.77 1.35 27.82
CA LEU A 179 28.59 0.21 28.71
C LEU A 179 29.55 -0.91 28.29
N GLU A 180 29.66 -1.95 29.11
CA GLU A 180 30.43 -3.15 28.79
C GLU A 180 29.61 -4.09 27.89
N PRO A 181 30.05 -4.39 26.65
CA PRO A 181 29.39 -5.37 25.79
C PRO A 181 29.93 -6.79 26.02
N ASP A 182 29.16 -7.78 25.60
CA ASP A 182 29.65 -9.15 25.48
C ASP A 182 30.47 -9.28 24.21
N VAL A 183 31.67 -9.85 24.33
CA VAL A 183 32.63 -10.00 23.22
C VAL A 183 33.16 -11.42 23.18
N GLU A 184 33.02 -12.08 22.02
CA GLU A 184 33.42 -13.46 21.81
C GLU A 184 34.22 -13.61 20.51
N VAL A 185 35.06 -14.65 20.43
CA VAL A 185 35.84 -14.96 19.23
C VAL A 185 35.23 -16.14 18.50
N GLU A 186 34.93 -15.97 17.23
CA GLU A 186 34.25 -16.94 16.38
C GLU A 186 35.01 -17.08 15.06
N GLY A 187 35.91 -18.05 14.98
CA GLY A 187 36.75 -18.24 13.79
C GLY A 187 37.65 -17.02 13.54
N ASN A 188 37.44 -16.31 12.43
CA ASN A 188 38.14 -15.07 12.07
C ASN A 188 37.36 -13.79 12.42
N TRP A 189 36.27 -13.92 13.19
CA TRP A 189 35.44 -12.81 13.62
C TRP A 189 35.51 -12.62 15.13
N VAL A 190 35.47 -11.37 15.56
CA VAL A 190 35.17 -10.98 16.94
C VAL A 190 33.71 -10.51 16.96
N ARG A 191 32.85 -11.25 17.65
CA ARG A 191 31.43 -10.95 17.81
C ARG A 191 31.22 -10.04 19.00
N VAL A 192 30.38 -9.02 18.84
CA VAL A 192 29.99 -8.07 19.87
C VAL A 192 28.47 -8.07 19.99
N ARG A 193 27.97 -8.23 21.22
CA ARG A 193 26.55 -8.16 21.58
C ARG A 193 26.32 -7.11 22.66
N SER A 194 25.19 -6.42 22.61
CA SER A 194 24.69 -5.60 23.71
C SER A 194 23.17 -5.50 23.71
N ASP A 195 22.55 -5.59 24.90
CA ASP A 195 21.11 -5.31 25.05
C ASP A 195 20.74 -3.89 24.58
N ALA A 196 21.68 -2.94 24.59
CA ALA A 196 21.45 -1.59 24.09
C ALA A 196 21.36 -1.50 22.56
N THR A 197 21.96 -2.45 21.83
CA THR A 197 21.78 -2.57 20.37
C THR A 197 20.55 -3.39 20.01
N ASP A 198 20.13 -4.31 20.90
CA ASP A 198 18.88 -5.06 20.76
C ASP A 198 17.65 -4.13 20.90
N ALA A 199 17.76 -3.10 21.74
CA ALA A 199 16.70 -2.09 21.91
C ALA A 199 16.65 -1.04 20.79
N ASP A 200 17.71 -0.86 20.00
CA ASP A 200 17.85 0.23 19.02
C ASP A 200 18.75 -0.20 17.83
N PRO A 201 18.15 -0.62 16.70
CA PRO A 201 18.91 -1.08 15.55
C PRO A 201 19.82 -0.03 14.89
N ASP A 202 19.50 1.26 15.03
CA ASP A 202 20.38 2.32 14.52
C ASP A 202 21.68 2.36 15.31
N ARG A 203 21.66 2.01 16.61
CA ARG A 203 22.87 1.82 17.40
C ARG A 203 23.70 0.63 16.95
N LEU A 204 23.06 -0.47 16.51
CA LEU A 204 23.78 -1.63 15.98
C LEU A 204 24.58 -1.23 14.73
N LYS A 205 23.95 -0.52 13.78
CA LYS A 205 24.61 0.01 12.57
C LYS A 205 25.72 1.00 12.92
N ALA A 206 25.47 1.91 13.87
CA ALA A 206 26.47 2.87 14.32
C ALA A 206 27.68 2.20 14.98
N LEU A 207 27.47 1.16 15.79
CA LEU A 207 28.52 0.37 16.40
C LEU A 207 29.37 -0.33 15.34
N ALA A 208 28.75 -1.02 14.39
CA ALA A 208 29.46 -1.68 13.29
C ALA A 208 30.32 -0.70 12.49
N LYS A 209 29.75 0.43 12.08
CA LYS A 209 30.48 1.48 11.35
C LYS A 209 31.69 2.00 12.13
N GLN A 210 31.52 2.29 13.42
CA GLN A 210 32.61 2.79 14.26
C GLN A 210 33.70 1.74 14.44
N LEU A 211 33.33 0.48 14.71
CA LEU A 211 34.32 -0.60 14.84
C LEU A 211 35.07 -0.84 13.53
N SER A 212 34.40 -0.76 12.37
CA SER A 212 35.08 -0.84 11.07
C SER A 212 36.07 0.31 10.87
N TYR A 213 35.67 1.54 11.21
CA TYR A 213 36.54 2.71 11.12
C TYR A 213 37.76 2.60 12.02
N THR A 214 37.58 2.23 13.29
CA THR A 214 38.69 2.24 14.24
C THR A 214 39.62 1.05 14.07
N THR A 215 39.11 -0.14 13.74
CA THR A 215 39.94 -1.34 13.51
C THR A 215 40.55 -1.37 12.11
N GLY A 216 39.95 -0.66 11.15
CA GLY A 216 40.33 -0.73 9.73
C GLY A 216 39.91 -2.05 9.07
N GLY A 217 39.15 -2.89 9.78
CA GLY A 217 38.67 -4.18 9.30
C GLY A 217 37.26 -4.12 8.70
N VAL A 218 36.86 -5.26 8.15
CA VAL A 218 35.48 -5.50 7.72
C VAL A 218 34.61 -5.69 8.95
N THR A 219 33.42 -5.09 8.97
CA THR A 219 32.40 -5.41 9.97
C THR A 219 31.08 -5.74 9.31
N LEU A 220 30.39 -6.72 9.88
CA LEU A 220 29.02 -7.08 9.55
C LEU A 220 28.15 -6.88 10.78
N SER A 221 27.15 -6.01 10.73
CA SER A 221 26.01 -6.14 11.65
C SER A 221 24.96 -7.02 11.02
N LEU A 222 24.43 -7.99 11.75
CA LEU A 222 23.34 -8.87 11.29
C LEU A 222 22.37 -9.07 12.46
N GLY A 223 21.07 -8.98 12.18
CA GLY A 223 20.06 -9.11 13.23
C GLY A 223 18.64 -9.19 12.73
N ILE A 224 17.73 -9.47 13.67
CA ILE A 224 16.29 -9.52 13.46
C ILE A 224 15.69 -8.26 14.08
N GLN A 225 14.70 -7.68 13.39
CA GLN A 225 13.92 -6.56 13.92
C GLN A 225 12.45 -6.95 14.01
N ARG A 226 11.89 -6.73 15.20
CA ARG A 226 10.49 -7.02 15.55
C ARG A 226 10.04 -8.47 15.26
N GLY A 227 10.99 -9.41 15.23
CA GLY A 227 10.79 -10.80 14.81
C GLY A 227 10.29 -11.02 13.37
N ALA A 228 10.28 -9.98 12.53
CA ALA A 228 9.61 -10.03 11.23
C ALA A 228 10.57 -9.85 10.05
N VAL A 229 11.63 -9.04 10.23
CA VAL A 229 12.56 -8.72 9.16
C VAL A 229 13.99 -8.94 9.59
N VAL A 230 14.84 -9.35 8.65
CA VAL A 230 16.28 -9.50 8.85
C VAL A 230 16.99 -8.33 8.17
N ARG A 231 17.93 -7.73 8.89
CA ARG A 231 18.75 -6.64 8.38
C ARG A 231 20.23 -6.99 8.53
N TYR A 232 21.02 -6.62 7.54
CA TYR A 232 22.46 -6.52 7.74
C TYR A 232 23.04 -5.23 7.15
N ASP A 233 24.18 -4.82 7.69
CA ASP A 233 24.99 -3.74 7.16
C ASP A 233 26.45 -4.19 7.12
N LEU A 234 27.11 -3.99 5.97
CA LEU A 234 28.52 -4.29 5.77
C LEU A 234 29.32 -3.00 5.67
N PHE A 235 30.43 -2.96 6.40
CA PHE A 235 31.39 -1.86 6.34
C PHE A 235 32.81 -2.35 6.05
N ASP A 236 33.58 -1.56 5.32
CA ASP A 236 35.02 -1.73 5.11
C ASP A 236 35.72 -0.40 5.41
N ARG A 237 36.60 -0.38 6.41
CA ARG A 237 37.30 0.83 6.89
C ARG A 237 36.36 2.00 7.18
N GLY A 238 35.16 1.71 7.69
CA GLY A 238 34.12 2.68 8.03
C GLY A 238 33.26 3.17 6.87
N ALA A 239 33.53 2.75 5.63
CA ALA A 239 32.66 3.00 4.48
C ALA A 239 31.50 2.00 4.47
N ASP A 240 30.29 2.48 4.23
CA ASP A 240 29.10 1.64 4.01
C ASP A 240 29.18 1.04 2.60
N VAL A 241 29.28 -0.28 2.51
CA VAL A 241 29.58 -0.98 1.25
C VAL A 241 28.45 -1.87 0.77
N ASP A 242 27.57 -2.30 1.67
CA ASP A 242 26.34 -3.02 1.34
C ASP A 242 25.34 -2.92 2.49
N GLU A 243 24.07 -2.76 2.15
CA GLU A 243 22.96 -2.68 3.11
C GLU A 243 21.82 -3.57 2.62
N TYR A 244 21.24 -4.34 3.52
CA TYR A 244 20.14 -5.25 3.20
C TYR A 244 19.03 -5.18 4.23
N LEU A 245 17.79 -5.15 3.74
CA LEU A 245 16.59 -5.34 4.55
C LEU A 245 15.65 -6.29 3.82
N SER A 246 15.27 -7.39 4.47
CA SER A 246 14.47 -8.46 3.84
C SER A 246 13.11 -7.98 3.31
N VAL A 247 12.52 -6.96 3.92
CA VAL A 247 11.32 -6.28 3.44
C VAL A 247 11.62 -4.78 3.41
N PRO A 248 12.09 -4.22 2.27
CA PRO A 248 12.60 -2.85 2.19
C PRO A 248 11.65 -1.78 2.74
N GLU A 249 10.34 -1.94 2.49
CA GLU A 249 9.32 -0.95 2.87
C GLU A 249 8.64 -1.26 4.21
N TYR A 250 9.20 -2.18 5.01
CA TYR A 250 8.56 -2.65 6.25
C TYR A 250 8.27 -1.53 7.26
N PHE A 251 9.20 -0.59 7.44
CA PHE A 251 9.03 0.51 8.39
C PHE A 251 8.35 1.72 7.78
N ARG A 252 8.51 1.94 6.48
CA ARG A 252 7.99 3.07 5.74
C ARG A 252 8.00 2.79 4.24
N PRO A 253 7.08 3.39 3.47
CA PRO A 253 7.18 3.41 2.01
C PRO A 253 8.51 4.05 1.56
N LEU A 254 9.07 3.54 0.48
CA LEU A 254 10.31 4.01 -0.12
C LEU A 254 10.12 4.28 -1.63
N PRO A 255 10.87 5.24 -2.21
CA PRO A 255 11.01 5.31 -3.66
C PRO A 255 11.52 3.97 -4.23
N PRO A 256 11.08 3.53 -5.43
CA PRO A 256 11.46 2.24 -5.98
C PRO A 256 12.98 1.99 -6.08
N GLY A 257 13.76 3.03 -6.34
CA GLY A 257 15.23 2.94 -6.37
C GLY A 257 15.86 2.68 -5.01
N ASP A 258 15.30 3.27 -3.95
CA ASP A 258 15.77 3.09 -2.57
C ASP A 258 15.41 1.70 -2.05
N ALA A 259 14.21 1.22 -2.38
CA ALA A 259 13.80 -0.15 -2.07
C ALA A 259 14.72 -1.19 -2.74
N TYR A 260 15.09 -0.95 -4.01
CA TYR A 260 16.02 -1.82 -4.75
C TYR A 260 17.44 -1.80 -4.17
N ALA A 261 17.88 -0.65 -3.64
CA ALA A 261 19.20 -0.51 -3.02
C ALA A 261 19.36 -1.30 -1.71
N LEU A 262 18.26 -1.73 -1.09
CA LEU A 262 18.23 -2.60 0.09
C LEU A 262 18.30 -4.10 -0.25
N GLY A 263 18.56 -4.44 -1.52
CA GLY A 263 18.86 -5.79 -1.96
C GLY A 263 20.35 -6.10 -1.83
N ALA A 264 20.67 -7.32 -1.37
CA ALA A 264 22.03 -7.76 -1.13
C ALA A 264 22.92 -7.71 -2.39
N ASN A 265 24.07 -7.03 -2.31
CA ASN A 265 25.10 -7.11 -3.34
C ASN A 265 25.98 -8.34 -3.14
N ALA A 266 25.55 -9.47 -3.70
CA ALA A 266 26.23 -10.75 -3.57
C ALA A 266 27.72 -10.75 -3.94
N THR A 267 28.17 -9.85 -4.82
CA THR A 267 29.60 -9.72 -5.17
C THR A 267 30.39 -9.06 -4.05
N VAL A 268 29.83 -8.02 -3.43
CA VAL A 268 30.45 -7.33 -2.28
C VAL A 268 30.47 -8.26 -1.07
N VAL A 269 29.34 -8.89 -0.76
CA VAL A 269 29.24 -9.88 0.32
C VAL A 269 30.30 -10.96 0.14
N GLY A 270 30.35 -11.63 -1.02
CA GLY A 270 31.30 -12.71 -1.25
C GLY A 270 32.76 -12.29 -1.15
N ARG A 271 33.10 -11.06 -1.58
CA ARG A 271 34.46 -10.52 -1.45
C ARG A 271 34.86 -10.31 0.01
N LEU A 272 33.94 -9.82 0.86
CA LEU A 272 34.26 -9.37 2.22
C LEU A 272 34.09 -10.47 3.27
N THR A 273 33.17 -11.40 3.07
CA THR A 273 32.90 -12.49 4.02
C THR A 273 33.44 -13.84 3.55
N GLY A 274 33.80 -13.98 2.26
CA GLY A 274 34.17 -15.25 1.66
C GLY A 274 32.98 -16.11 1.21
N ALA A 275 31.75 -15.60 1.33
CA ALA A 275 30.53 -16.28 0.91
C ALA A 275 30.51 -16.59 -0.60
N ASP A 276 29.87 -17.68 -1.00
CA ASP A 276 29.56 -17.94 -2.41
C ASP A 276 28.47 -16.94 -2.89
N PRO A 277 28.77 -16.04 -3.86
CA PRO A 277 27.79 -15.09 -4.37
C PRO A 277 26.50 -15.73 -4.91
N ARG A 278 26.52 -17.01 -5.34
CA ARG A 278 25.29 -17.71 -5.76
C ARG A 278 24.38 -17.98 -4.58
N ARG A 279 24.94 -18.51 -3.49
CA ARG A 279 24.20 -18.77 -2.24
C ARG A 279 23.67 -17.49 -1.62
N VAL A 280 24.42 -16.39 -1.68
CA VAL A 280 23.94 -15.08 -1.21
C VAL A 280 22.68 -14.66 -1.98
N ARG A 281 22.65 -14.77 -3.32
CA ARG A 281 21.45 -14.41 -4.11
C ARG A 281 20.23 -15.29 -3.81
N GLU A 282 20.46 -16.55 -3.48
CA GLU A 282 19.38 -17.51 -3.19
C GLU A 282 18.75 -17.26 -1.82
N VAL A 283 19.56 -16.88 -0.83
CA VAL A 283 19.12 -16.65 0.56
C VAL A 283 18.68 -15.21 0.80
N ALA A 284 19.50 -14.22 0.42
CA ALA A 284 19.28 -12.80 0.72
C ALA A 284 18.28 -12.13 -0.24
N ARG A 285 17.07 -12.69 -0.33
CA ARG A 285 15.98 -12.20 -1.17
C ARG A 285 15.15 -11.17 -0.42
N THR A 286 14.73 -10.12 -1.13
CA THR A 286 13.75 -9.15 -0.63
C THR A 286 12.33 -9.54 -1.06
N ALA A 287 11.33 -9.17 -0.26
CA ALA A 287 9.92 -9.35 -0.61
C ALA A 287 9.07 -8.13 -0.22
N ALA A 288 7.82 -8.10 -0.69
CA ALA A 288 6.87 -7.02 -0.37
C ALA A 288 6.28 -7.18 1.05
N SER A 289 6.26 -8.40 1.58
CA SER A 289 5.78 -8.70 2.92
C SER A 289 6.60 -9.80 3.60
N PRO A 290 6.65 -9.86 4.95
CA PRO A 290 7.36 -10.94 5.65
C PRO A 290 6.85 -12.35 5.32
N GLY A 291 5.56 -12.50 4.99
CA GLY A 291 4.94 -13.79 4.69
C GLY A 291 5.37 -14.43 3.36
N GLU A 292 6.04 -13.67 2.49
CA GLU A 292 6.62 -14.17 1.23
C GLU A 292 8.05 -14.73 1.41
N LEU A 293 8.60 -14.62 2.62
CA LEU A 293 9.92 -15.11 2.99
C LEU A 293 9.81 -16.22 4.04
N PRO A 294 10.88 -17.02 4.24
CA PRO A 294 10.98 -17.87 5.42
C PRO A 294 10.82 -17.04 6.70
N PRO A 295 10.42 -17.65 7.83
CA PRO A 295 10.41 -16.98 9.12
C PRO A 295 11.72 -16.25 9.40
N ALA A 296 11.66 -15.06 10.01
CA ALA A 296 12.84 -14.20 10.18
C ALA A 296 14.01 -14.90 10.88
N GLN A 297 13.72 -15.76 11.86
CA GLN A 297 14.73 -16.59 12.54
C GLN A 297 15.45 -17.54 11.58
N GLU A 298 14.71 -18.22 10.71
CA GLU A 298 15.27 -19.14 9.70
C GLU A 298 16.11 -18.37 8.67
N LEU A 299 15.60 -17.22 8.18
CA LEU A 299 16.32 -16.38 7.23
C LEU A 299 17.62 -15.82 7.84
N TYR A 300 17.59 -15.41 9.11
CA TYR A 300 18.75 -14.95 9.86
C TYR A 300 19.83 -16.04 9.98
N GLU A 301 19.45 -17.26 10.36
CA GLU A 301 20.36 -18.40 10.47
C GLU A 301 20.97 -18.78 9.11
N GLN A 302 20.18 -18.75 8.04
CA GLN A 302 20.66 -18.98 6.68
C GLN A 302 21.67 -17.91 6.24
N LEU A 303 21.40 -16.63 6.53
CA LEU A 303 22.32 -15.53 6.20
C LEU A 303 23.62 -15.61 7.00
N ALA A 304 23.54 -15.87 8.30
CA ALA A 304 24.69 -16.04 9.17
C ALA A 304 25.60 -17.17 8.65
N THR A 305 24.99 -18.32 8.32
CA THR A 305 25.67 -19.48 7.74
C THR A 305 26.35 -19.15 6.41
N VAL A 306 25.65 -18.46 5.50
CA VAL A 306 26.21 -18.06 4.19
C VAL A 306 27.41 -17.13 4.35
N MET A 307 27.35 -16.20 5.31
CA MET A 307 28.42 -15.23 5.57
C MET A 307 29.52 -15.74 6.50
N GLY A 308 29.42 -16.99 6.98
CA GLY A 308 30.44 -17.61 7.83
C GLY A 308 30.53 -16.98 9.23
N VAL A 309 29.42 -16.46 9.76
CA VAL A 309 29.31 -15.95 11.13
C VAL A 309 28.32 -16.80 11.93
N GLN A 310 28.45 -16.81 13.26
CA GLN A 310 27.45 -17.54 14.06
C GLN A 310 26.14 -16.74 14.16
N PRO A 311 24.98 -17.42 14.10
CA PRO A 311 23.71 -16.83 14.46
C PRO A 311 23.64 -16.51 15.96
#